data_AF-A0A4U9U0W8-F1
#
_entry.id   AF-A0A4U9U0W8-F1
#
_cell.length_a   1.000
_cell.length_b   1.000
_cell.length_c   1.000
_cell.angle_alpha   90.00
_cell.angle_beta   90.00
_cell.angle_gamma   90.00
#
_symmetry.space_group_name_H-M   'P 1'
#
loop_
_entity.id
_entity.type
_entity.pdbx_description
1 polymer ?
#
loop_
_entity_poly.entity_id
_entity_poly.type
_entity_poly.pdbx_seq_one_letter_code
_entity_poly.pdbx_strand_id
1 'polypeptide(L)'
;MISRATFPCYFIKEQGVADDCYTEIDLKIFRQYLAPALGITHRFVGNEPFCAVTAKYNRDMRYWLETPALPSPPIDLVEIERLQYQGTAISASWVRKLLAAGDFHAAAPLVPKDTLYYLQDLQAQRRAKPVPQEFESAQSGE
;
A
#
# COMPACT_ATOMS: atom_id res chain seq x y z
N MET A 1 -10.97 3.31 1.14
CA MET A 1 -11.76 2.22 0.54
C MET A 1 -11.29 2.07 -0.90
N ILE A 2 -10.84 0.89 -1.32
CA ILE A 2 -10.38 0.64 -2.70
C ILE A 2 -11.61 0.16 -3.49
N SER A 3 -11.97 0.84 -4.59
CA SER A 3 -13.17 0.51 -5.39
C SER A 3 -12.84 -0.52 -6.47
N ARG A 4 -13.75 -1.48 -6.69
CA ARG A 4 -13.68 -2.43 -7.82
C ARG A 4 -13.76 -1.75 -9.19
N ALA A 5 -14.36 -0.57 -9.28
CA ALA A 5 -14.48 0.16 -10.54
C ALA A 5 -13.18 0.82 -10.97
N THR A 6 -12.31 1.20 -10.03
CA THR A 6 -10.99 1.79 -10.30
C THR A 6 -9.84 0.80 -10.13
N PHE A 7 -10.03 -0.28 -9.37
CA PHE A 7 -9.01 -1.31 -9.11
C PHE A 7 -9.60 -2.74 -9.16
N PRO A 8 -10.19 -3.17 -10.29
CA PRO A 8 -10.82 -4.49 -10.41
C PRO A 8 -9.83 -5.65 -10.19
N CYS A 9 -8.56 -5.48 -10.57
CA CYS A 9 -7.53 -6.52 -10.47
C CYS A 9 -6.98 -6.77 -9.05
N TYR A 10 -7.21 -5.86 -8.08
CA TYR A 10 -7.01 -6.21 -6.66
C TYR A 10 -7.84 -7.43 -6.25
N PHE A 11 -8.90 -7.72 -7.00
CA PHE A 11 -9.85 -8.82 -6.77
C PHE A 11 -9.74 -9.96 -7.81
N ILE A 12 -8.88 -9.86 -8.83
CA ILE A 12 -8.79 -10.83 -9.93
C ILE A 12 -7.36 -11.35 -10.04
N LYS A 13 -7.18 -12.67 -9.95
CA LYS A 13 -5.89 -13.36 -9.89
C LYS A 13 -5.31 -13.75 -11.27
N GLU A 14 -5.75 -13.16 -12.38
CA GLU A 14 -5.25 -13.50 -13.72
C GLU A 14 -4.17 -12.50 -14.16
N GLN A 15 -2.91 -12.96 -14.11
CA GLN A 15 -1.66 -12.20 -14.25
C GLN A 15 -1.28 -11.96 -15.72
N GLY A 16 -0.99 -10.71 -16.08
CA GLY A 16 -0.21 -10.41 -17.29
C GLY A 16 -0.66 -9.15 -18.02
N VAL A 17 -1.66 -9.29 -18.90
CA VAL A 17 -2.07 -8.22 -19.83
C VAL A 17 -3.00 -7.19 -19.18
N ALA A 18 -3.78 -7.60 -18.17
CA ALA A 18 -4.64 -6.70 -17.43
C ALA A 18 -3.81 -5.67 -16.64
N ASP A 19 -2.69 -6.09 -16.03
CA ASP A 19 -1.90 -5.24 -15.14
C ASP A 19 -1.30 -4.01 -15.86
N ASP A 20 -0.84 -4.16 -17.10
CA ASP A 20 -0.27 -3.07 -17.92
C ASP A 20 -1.28 -1.94 -18.14
N CYS A 21 -2.47 -2.29 -18.62
CA CYS A 21 -3.52 -1.33 -18.98
C CYS A 21 -3.99 -0.51 -17.76
N TYR A 22 -4.05 -1.12 -16.57
CA TYR A 22 -4.52 -0.43 -15.37
C TYR A 22 -3.47 0.50 -14.74
N THR A 23 -2.18 0.12 -14.76
CA THR A 23 -1.11 1.04 -14.29
C THR A 23 -1.15 2.35 -15.07
N GLU A 24 -1.31 2.26 -16.39
CA GLU A 24 -1.43 3.40 -17.28
C GLU A 24 -2.65 4.26 -16.94
N ILE A 25 -3.83 3.67 -16.79
CA ILE A 25 -5.06 4.40 -16.47
C ILE A 25 -4.93 5.13 -15.13
N ASP A 26 -4.45 4.45 -14.09
CA ASP A 26 -4.26 5.03 -12.75
C ASP A 26 -3.29 6.22 -12.78
N LEU A 27 -2.14 6.05 -13.44
CA LEU A 27 -1.11 7.08 -13.54
C LEU A 27 -1.55 8.27 -14.41
N LYS A 28 -2.30 8.02 -15.49
CA LYS A 28 -2.89 9.07 -16.32
C LYS A 28 -3.94 9.86 -15.53
N ILE A 29 -4.83 9.19 -14.80
CA ILE A 29 -5.83 9.86 -13.96
C ILE A 29 -5.12 10.74 -12.92
N PHE A 30 -4.11 10.20 -12.25
CA PHE A 30 -3.33 10.93 -11.27
C PHE A 30 -2.67 12.17 -11.89
N ARG A 31 -1.93 12.00 -13.00
CA ARG A 31 -1.20 13.11 -13.65
C ARG A 31 -2.11 14.15 -14.28
N GLN A 32 -3.26 13.75 -14.82
CA GLN A 32 -4.15 14.67 -15.55
C GLN A 32 -5.11 15.42 -14.65
N TYR A 33 -5.60 14.79 -13.57
CA TYR A 33 -6.68 15.34 -12.77
C TYR A 33 -6.28 15.61 -11.32
N LEU A 34 -5.57 14.69 -10.66
CA LEU A 34 -5.26 14.83 -9.24
C LEU A 34 -4.08 15.78 -9.01
N ALA A 35 -2.99 15.58 -9.74
CA ALA A 35 -1.77 16.35 -9.54
C ALA A 35 -1.95 17.86 -9.82
N PRO A 36 -2.61 18.29 -10.91
CA PRO A 36 -2.81 19.72 -11.15
C PRO A 36 -3.74 20.36 -10.11
N ALA A 37 -4.79 19.65 -9.69
CA ALA A 37 -5.73 20.14 -8.68
C ALA A 37 -5.08 20.33 -7.31
N LEU A 38 -4.05 19.54 -6.99
CA LEU A 38 -3.33 19.58 -5.73
C LEU A 38 -1.96 20.28 -5.81
N GLY A 39 -1.58 20.80 -6.98
CA GLY A 39 -0.26 21.40 -7.20
C GLY A 39 0.91 20.44 -7.01
N ILE A 40 0.70 19.14 -7.26
CA ILE A 40 1.74 18.11 -7.08
C ILE A 40 2.72 18.17 -8.26
N THR A 41 3.99 18.37 -7.95
CA THR A 41 5.09 18.40 -8.93
C THR A 41 6.05 17.22 -8.80
N HIS A 42 6.08 16.57 -7.63
CA HIS A 42 6.97 15.46 -7.33
C HIS A 42 6.20 14.31 -6.71
N ARG A 43 6.62 13.09 -7.02
CA ARG A 43 6.15 11.88 -6.35
C ARG A 43 7.34 11.11 -5.82
N PHE A 44 7.29 10.73 -4.55
CA PHE A 44 8.33 9.95 -3.89
C PHE A 44 7.89 8.50 -3.76
N VAL A 45 8.76 7.56 -4.14
CA VAL A 45 8.54 6.12 -3.98
C VAL A 45 9.77 5.46 -3.39
N GLY A 46 9.58 4.41 -2.60
CA GLY A 46 10.68 3.55 -2.20
C GLY A 46 11.00 2.54 -3.31
N ASN A 47 12.26 2.11 -3.40
CA ASN A 47 12.59 0.94 -4.22
C ASN A 47 11.89 -0.33 -3.68
N GLU A 48 11.55 -1.25 -4.58
CA GLU A 48 10.78 -2.44 -4.24
C GLU A 48 11.49 -3.72 -4.72
N PRO A 49 12.32 -4.33 -3.86
CA PRO A 49 13.09 -5.51 -4.23
C PRO A 49 12.31 -6.82 -4.06
N PHE A 50 11.15 -6.83 -3.40
CA PHE A 50 10.46 -8.07 -3.02
C PHE A 50 9.24 -8.37 -3.88
N CYS A 51 8.59 -7.34 -4.44
CA CYS A 51 7.34 -7.47 -5.18
C CYS A 51 7.51 -7.07 -6.64
N ALA A 52 7.52 -8.06 -7.55
CA ALA A 52 7.67 -7.80 -8.99
C ALA A 52 6.56 -6.91 -9.57
N VAL A 53 5.32 -7.05 -9.08
CA VAL A 53 4.17 -6.22 -9.49
C VAL A 53 4.39 -4.76 -9.11
N THR A 54 4.78 -4.51 -7.86
CA THR A 54 5.03 -3.13 -7.39
C THR A 54 6.29 -2.54 -8.02
N ALA A 55 7.34 -3.33 -8.23
CA ALA A 55 8.53 -2.89 -8.97
C ALA A 55 8.20 -2.51 -10.41
N LYS A 56 7.28 -3.25 -11.05
CA LYS A 56 6.75 -2.90 -12.37
C LYS A 56 5.98 -1.58 -12.33
N TYR A 57 5.06 -1.43 -11.37
CA TYR A 57 4.31 -0.20 -11.19
C TYR A 57 5.23 1.02 -10.98
N ASN A 58 6.35 0.90 -10.26
CA ASN A 58 7.35 1.97 -10.16
C ASN A 58 7.99 2.33 -11.52
N ARG A 59 8.25 1.35 -12.39
CA ARG A 59 8.76 1.60 -13.75
C ARG A 59 7.71 2.29 -14.62
N ASP A 60 6.48 1.81 -14.58
CA ASP A 60 5.37 2.42 -15.33
C ASP A 60 5.11 3.85 -14.84
N MET A 61 5.21 4.08 -13.53
CA MET A 61 5.11 5.40 -12.91
C MET A 61 6.17 6.36 -13.47
N ARG A 62 7.42 5.93 -13.56
CA ARG A 62 8.48 6.76 -14.15
C ARG A 62 8.11 7.20 -15.56
N TYR A 63 7.71 6.24 -16.39
CA TYR A 63 7.34 6.52 -17.77
C TYR A 63 6.14 7.47 -17.87
N TRP A 64 5.01 7.14 -17.24
CA TRP A 64 3.77 7.89 -17.41
C TRP A 64 3.76 9.25 -16.70
N LEU A 65 4.53 9.41 -15.63
CA LEU A 65 4.61 10.69 -14.94
C LEU A 65 5.54 11.69 -15.62
N GLU A 66 6.63 11.21 -16.25
CA GLU A 66 7.65 12.08 -16.84
C GLU A 66 7.48 12.26 -18.36
N THR A 67 6.75 11.37 -19.04
CA THR A 67 6.61 11.43 -20.51
C THR A 67 6.01 12.75 -21.01
N PRO A 68 6.52 13.35 -22.10
CA PRO A 68 5.93 14.56 -22.68
C PRO A 68 4.61 14.29 -23.42
N ALA A 69 4.18 13.03 -23.55
CA ALA A 69 3.00 12.65 -24.35
C ALA A 69 1.65 13.05 -23.73
N LEU A 70 1.60 13.42 -22.45
CA LEU A 70 0.37 13.83 -21.78
C LEU A 70 0.27 15.37 -21.72
N PRO A 71 -0.95 15.93 -21.81
CA PRO A 71 -1.16 17.38 -21.86
C PRO A 71 -0.83 18.08 -20.52
N SER A 72 -0.84 17.34 -19.42
CA SER A 72 -0.53 17.89 -18.09
C SER A 72 0.98 17.93 -17.85
N PRO A 73 1.48 18.89 -17.04
CA PRO A 73 2.89 18.99 -16.72
C PRO A 73 3.50 17.65 -16.25
N PRO A 74 4.78 17.39 -16.55
CA PRO A 74 5.47 16.22 -16.01
C PRO A 74 5.56 16.30 -14.49
N ILE A 75 5.61 15.13 -13.85
CA ILE A 75 5.81 14.98 -12.41
C ILE A 75 7.09 14.21 -12.20
N ASP A 76 8.00 14.79 -11.41
CA ASP A 76 9.30 14.18 -11.15
C ASP A 76 9.15 13.00 -10.19
N LEU A 77 9.57 11.80 -10.63
CA LEU A 77 9.56 10.61 -9.79
C LEU A 77 10.89 10.46 -9.06
N VAL A 78 10.86 10.67 -7.75
CA VAL A 78 12.02 10.48 -6.88
C VAL A 78 11.95 9.11 -6.23
N GLU A 79 12.83 8.21 -6.66
CA GLU A 79 12.97 6.88 -6.06
C GLU A 79 14.03 6.89 -4.95
N ILE A 80 13.62 6.53 -3.74
CA ILE A 80 14.43 6.52 -2.53
C ILE A 80 14.81 5.07 -2.21
N GLU A 81 16.07 4.83 -1.87
CA GLU A 81 16.49 3.52 -1.39
C GLU A 81 15.76 3.17 -0.09
N ARG A 82 15.20 1.97 -0.05
CA ARG A 82 14.48 1.47 1.10
C ARG A 82 15.43 1.23 2.25
N LEU A 83 15.04 1.74 3.41
CA LEU A 83 15.78 1.53 4.64
C LEU A 83 15.97 0.04 4.91
N GLN A 84 17.20 -0.31 5.27
CA GLN A 84 17.60 -1.68 5.58
C GLN A 84 17.88 -1.82 7.07
N TYR A 85 17.52 -2.97 7.63
CA TYR A 85 17.91 -3.36 8.98
C TYR A 85 18.64 -4.70 8.88
N GLN A 86 19.87 -4.75 9.39
CA GLN A 86 20.74 -5.94 9.32
C GLN A 86 20.88 -6.52 7.89
N GLY A 87 21.04 -5.64 6.89
CA GLY A 87 21.20 -6.04 5.47
C GLY A 87 19.91 -6.53 4.79
N THR A 88 18.76 -6.43 5.47
CA THR A 88 17.45 -6.78 4.88
C THR A 88 16.59 -5.54 4.77
N ALA A 89 16.03 -5.27 3.59
CA ALA A 89 15.14 -4.13 3.39
C ALA A 89 13.86 -4.27 4.21
N ILE A 90 13.49 -3.20 4.93
CA ILE A 90 12.35 -3.19 5.84
C ILE A 90 11.05 -3.20 5.05
N SER A 91 10.17 -4.18 5.28
CA SER A 91 8.86 -4.28 4.60
C SER A 91 7.69 -4.29 5.58
N ALA A 92 6.56 -3.73 5.16
CA ALA A 92 5.34 -3.74 5.97
C ALA A 92 4.82 -5.15 6.24
N SER A 93 5.05 -6.09 5.30
CA SER A 93 4.71 -7.51 5.49
C SER A 93 5.54 -8.15 6.59
N TRP A 94 6.83 -7.80 6.71
CA TRP A 94 7.68 -8.28 7.80
C TRP A 94 7.20 -7.75 9.16
N VAL A 95 6.97 -6.44 9.26
CA VAL A 95 6.46 -5.82 10.49
C VAL A 95 5.13 -6.46 10.90
N ARG A 96 4.16 -6.61 9.99
CA ARG A 96 2.88 -7.26 10.30
C ARG A 96 3.01 -8.70 10.80
N LYS A 97 3.97 -9.48 10.27
CA LYS A 97 4.24 -10.84 10.76
C LYS A 97 4.70 -10.84 12.22
N LEU A 98 5.60 -9.92 12.58
CA LEU A 98 6.08 -9.77 13.97
C LEU A 98 4.95 -9.33 14.90
N LEU A 99 4.14 -8.36 14.49
CA LEU A 99 2.98 -7.91 15.27
C LEU A 99 1.96 -9.03 15.48
N ALA A 100 1.67 -9.83 14.44
CA ALA A 100 0.79 -10.98 14.54
C ALA A 100 1.32 -12.05 15.51
N ALA A 101 2.64 -12.22 15.59
CA ALA A 101 3.30 -13.07 16.57
C ALA A 101 3.38 -12.45 17.98
N GLY A 102 2.98 -11.17 18.15
CA GLY A 102 3.11 -10.44 19.40
C GLY A 102 4.54 -10.00 19.75
N ASP A 103 5.47 -10.12 18.82
CA ASP A 103 6.89 -9.81 19.03
C ASP A 103 7.19 -8.34 18.73
N PHE A 104 6.78 -7.47 19.67
CA PHE A 104 7.06 -6.05 19.60
C PHE A 104 8.54 -5.72 19.77
N HIS A 105 9.30 -6.59 20.44
CA HIS A 105 10.73 -6.39 20.64
C HIS A 105 11.48 -6.48 19.31
N ALA A 106 11.19 -7.51 18.50
CA ALA A 106 11.76 -7.64 17.16
C ALA A 106 11.25 -6.58 16.18
N ALA A 107 10.03 -6.06 16.37
CA ALA A 107 9.48 -5.00 15.53
C ALA A 107 10.05 -3.61 15.85
N ALA A 108 10.51 -3.37 17.09
CA ALA A 108 11.00 -2.09 17.57
C ALA A 108 12.08 -1.42 16.68
N PRO A 109 13.13 -2.12 16.20
CA PRO A 109 14.13 -1.49 15.34
C PRO A 109 13.64 -1.23 13.90
N LEU A 110 12.49 -1.78 13.50
CA LEU A 110 11.98 -1.70 12.12
C LEU A 110 11.04 -0.52 11.89
N VAL A 111 10.60 0.14 12.97
CA VAL A 111 9.63 1.24 12.91
C VAL A 111 10.07 2.38 13.81
N PRO A 112 9.63 3.62 13.53
CA PRO A 112 9.84 4.73 14.47
C PRO A 112 9.24 4.43 15.84
N LYS A 113 9.84 4.99 16.90
CA LYS A 113 9.41 4.77 18.29
C LYS A 113 7.93 5.07 18.51
N ASP A 114 7.45 6.19 17.96
CA ASP A 114 6.05 6.59 18.10
C ASP A 114 5.10 5.63 17.37
N THR A 115 5.55 5.07 16.24
CA THR A 115 4.82 4.01 15.54
C THR A 115 4.75 2.74 16.38
N LEU A 116 5.84 2.33 17.02
CA LEU A 116 5.83 1.17 17.92
C LEU A 116 4.85 1.36 19.07
N TYR A 117 4.89 2.52 19.73
CA TYR A 117 3.98 2.88 20.82
C TYR A 117 2.51 2.79 20.37
N TYR A 118 2.19 3.42 19.23
CA TYR A 118 0.86 3.37 18.66
C TYR A 118 0.40 1.93 18.36
N LEU A 119 1.27 1.09 17.81
CA LEU A 119 0.95 -0.29 17.49
C LEU A 119 0.71 -1.14 18.75
N GLN A 120 1.45 -0.89 19.82
CA GLN A 120 1.24 -1.55 21.12
C GLN A 120 -0.11 -1.18 21.73
N ASP A 121 -0.43 0.12 21.76
CA ASP A 121 -1.71 0.63 22.24
C ASP A 121 -2.89 0.08 21.41
N LEU A 122 -2.79 0.12 20.08
CA LEU A 122 -3.79 -0.44 19.18
C LEU A 122 -4.03 -1.94 19.42
N GLN A 123 -2.97 -2.71 19.70
CA GLN A 123 -3.09 -4.13 20.01
C GLN A 123 -3.71 -4.40 21.38
N ALA A 124 -3.39 -3.58 22.38
CA ALA A 124 -4.02 -3.64 23.71
C ALA A 124 -5.53 -3.36 23.61
N GLN A 125 -5.92 -2.31 22.88
CA GLN A 125 -7.33 -1.98 22.65
C GLN A 125 -8.09 -3.08 21.89
N ARG A 126 -7.45 -3.70 20.89
CA ARG A 126 -8.02 -4.83 20.14
C ARG A 126 -8.26 -6.06 21.02
N ARG A 127 -7.39 -6.31 22.00
CA ARG A 127 -7.57 -7.39 22.98
C ARG A 127 -8.64 -7.07 24.02
N ALA A 128 -8.80 -5.79 24.37
CA ALA A 128 -9.78 -5.33 25.34
C ALA A 128 -11.21 -5.26 24.77
N LYS A 129 -11.37 -5.12 23.44
CA LYS A 129 -12.68 -5.10 22.81
C LYS A 129 -13.26 -6.52 22.76
N PRO A 130 -14.43 -6.78 23.37
CA PRO A 130 -15.07 -8.09 23.27
C PRO A 130 -15.37 -8.38 21.79
N VAL A 131 -15.16 -9.62 21.36
CA VAL A 131 -15.70 -10.09 20.09
C VAL A 131 -17.22 -9.89 20.14
N PRO A 132 -17.84 -9.20 19.16
CA PRO A 132 -19.30 -9.14 19.10
C PRO A 132 -19.81 -10.59 19.10
N GLN A 133 -20.65 -10.95 20.08
CA GLN A 133 -21.34 -12.24 20.10
C GLN A 133 -22.07 -12.38 18.77
N GLU A 134 -21.79 -13.47 18.05
CA GLU A 134 -22.67 -13.92 16.97
C GLU A 134 -24.07 -14.01 17.58
N PHE A 135 -25.02 -13.24 17.03
CA PHE A 135 -26.40 -13.36 17.40
C PHE A 135 -26.85 -14.79 17.06
N GLU A 136 -26.95 -15.65 18.08
CA GLU A 136 -27.83 -16.81 18.05
C GLU A 136 -29.26 -16.30 17.83
N SER A 137 -29.70 -16.25 16.57
CA SER A 137 -31.12 -16.24 16.28
C SER A 137 -31.64 -17.67 16.42
N ALA A 138 -32.32 -17.88 17.53
CA ALA A 138 -33.03 -19.08 17.92
C ALA A 138 -33.92 -19.65 16.80
N GLN A 139 -34.05 -20.97 16.85
CA GLN A 139 -35.20 -21.71 16.31
C GLN A 139 -36.53 -21.10 16.76
N SER A 140 -37.55 -21.12 15.89
CA SER A 140 -38.95 -21.54 16.13
C SER A 140 -39.93 -20.71 15.30
N GLY A 141 -40.83 -21.37 14.56
CA GLY A 141 -42.07 -20.76 14.07
C GLY A 141 -42.55 -21.28 12.72
N GLU A 142 -43.22 -22.44 12.76
CA GLU A 142 -44.25 -22.98 11.84
C GLU A 142 -43.99 -23.10 10.32
#